data_AF-A0A060CFC2-F1
#
_entry.id   AF-A0A060CFC2-F1
#
_cell.length_a   1.000
_cell.length_b   1.000
_cell.length_c   1.000
_cell.angle_alpha   90.00
_cell.angle_beta   90.00
_cell.angle_gamma   90.00
#
_symmetry.space_group_name_H-M   'P 1'
#
loop_
_entity.id
_entity.type
_entity.pdbx_description
1 polymer ?
#
loop_
_entity_poly.entity_id
_entity_poly.type
_entity_poly.pdbx_seq_one_letter_code
_entity_poly.pdbx_strand_id
1 'polypeptide(L)' 'MYVMVSSVITSEYGPANPVAGQQGNHNMMVAQARVMKMCHEMTEAKIGPAPNIALSYAASTKPEDVIAAQNFNAYRN' A
#
# COMPACT_ATOMS: atom_id res chain seq x y z
N MET A 1 7.86 8.77 20.70
CA MET A 1 8.27 7.54 19.98
C MET A 1 7.38 7.40 18.75
N TYR A 2 7.95 7.27 17.56
CA TYR A 2 7.20 7.10 16.29
C TYR A 2 7.30 5.63 15.87
N VAL A 3 6.16 4.97 15.70
CA VAL A 3 6.12 3.56 15.30
C VAL A 3 5.49 3.51 13.92
N MET A 4 6.22 2.96 12.95
CA MET A 4 5.76 2.79 11.57
C MET A 4 5.32 1.36 11.36
N VAL A 5 4.09 1.17 10.88
CA VAL A 5 3.60 -0.15 10.46
C VAL A 5 3.80 -0.26 8.97
N SER A 6 4.66 -1.19 8.53
CA SER A 6 4.88 -1.44 7.11
C SER A 6 3.71 -2.22 6.53
N SER A 7 3.00 -1.62 5.58
CA SER A 7 2.04 -2.30 4.73
C SER A 7 2.78 -2.78 3.48
N VAL A 8 3.37 -3.98 3.54
CA VAL A 8 3.88 -4.63 2.33
C VAL A 8 2.66 -5.07 1.52
N ILE A 9 2.44 -4.40 0.39
CA ILE A 9 1.57 -4.92 -0.67
C ILE A 9 2.31 -6.16 -1.17
N THR A 10 1.79 -7.35 -0.86
CA THR A 10 2.47 -8.61 -1.17
C THR A 10 2.49 -8.80 -2.68
N SER A 11 3.56 -8.37 -3.35
CA SER A 11 3.87 -8.79 -4.72
C SER A 11 4.47 -10.20 -4.76
N GLU A 12 4.59 -10.86 -3.61
CA GLU A 12 5.19 -12.20 -3.45
C GLU A 12 4.29 -13.31 -4.00
N TYR A 13 2.98 -13.06 -4.06
CA TYR A 13 2.08 -13.86 -4.88
C TYR A 13 2.20 -13.37 -6.32
N GLY A 14 3.06 -14.01 -7.11
CA GLY A 14 3.16 -13.77 -8.55
C GLY A 14 1.80 -13.89 -9.26
N PRO A 15 1.73 -13.62 -10.58
CA PRO A 15 0.49 -13.50 -11.37
C PRO A 15 -0.45 -14.74 -11.36
N ALA A 16 -0.07 -15.81 -10.66
CA ALA A 16 -0.80 -17.06 -10.54
C ALA A 16 -2.09 -16.99 -9.69
N ASN A 17 -2.28 -15.99 -8.81
CA ASN A 17 -3.53 -15.84 -8.06
C ASN A 17 -3.84 -14.38 -7.63
N PRO A 18 -4.48 -13.58 -8.50
CA PRO A 18 -4.81 -12.18 -8.19
C PRO A 18 -5.81 -12.01 -7.04
N VAL A 19 -6.62 -13.03 -6.74
CA VAL A 19 -7.58 -13.00 -5.63
C VAL A 19 -6.85 -13.09 -4.29
N ALA A 20 -5.84 -13.97 -4.20
CA ALA A 20 -5.02 -14.12 -2.99
C ALA A 20 -4.25 -12.83 -2.65
N GLY A 21 -3.69 -12.16 -3.66
CA GLY A 21 -3.00 -10.88 -3.47
C GLY A 21 -3.91 -9.77 -2.96
N GLN A 22 -5.12 -9.64 -3.52
CA GLN A 22 -6.09 -8.64 -3.05
C GLN A 22 -6.58 -8.93 -1.62
N GLN A 23 -6.85 -10.19 -1.29
CA GLN A 23 -7.26 -10.56 0.07
C GLN A 23 -6.14 -10.32 1.10
N GLY A 24 -4.89 -10.60 0.73
CA GLY A 24 -3.72 -10.31 1.55
C GLY A 24 -3.60 -8.82 1.86
N ASN A 25 -3.69 -7.97 0.83
CA ASN A 25 -3.66 -6.51 0.99
C ASN A 25 -4.83 -6.01 1.87
N HIS A 26 -6.04 -6.54 1.67
CA HIS A 26 -7.18 -6.20 2.52
C HIS A 26 -6.94 -6.55 3.99
N ASN A 27 -6.45 -7.75 4.27
CA ASN A 27 -6.16 -8.20 5.62
C ASN A 27 -5.09 -7.31 6.30
N MET A 28 -4.06 -6.91 5.56
CA MET A 28 -3.02 -6.01 6.05
C MET A 28 -3.59 -4.63 6.41
N MET A 29 -4.46 -4.05 5.58
CA MET A 29 -5.13 -2.77 5.88
C MET A 29 -6.01 -2.86 7.13
N VAL A 30 -6.77 -3.94 7.27
CA VAL A 30 -7.61 -4.18 8.47
C VAL A 30 -6.77 -4.35 9.73
N ALA A 31 -5.67 -5.11 9.66
CA ALA A 31 -4.77 -5.32 10.78
C ALA A 31 -4.12 -4.00 11.22
N GLN A 32 -3.62 -3.21 10.27
CA GLN A 32 -3.05 -1.89 10.53
C GLN A 32 -4.04 -0.97 11.24
N ALA A 33 -5.27 -0.87 10.73
CA ALA A 33 -6.31 -0.03 11.34
C ALA A 33 -6.60 -0.42 12.80
N ARG A 34 -6.62 -1.73 13.10
CA ARG A 34 -6.82 -2.24 14.47
C ARG A 34 -5.66 -1.86 15.40
N VAL A 35 -4.42 -2.01 14.94
CA VAL A 35 -3.22 -1.67 15.73
C VAL A 35 -3.13 -0.17 15.97
N MET A 36 -3.45 0.66 14.97
CA MET A 36 -3.48 2.12 15.13
C MET A 36 -4.51 2.55 16.17
N LYS A 37 -5.73 2.00 16.10
CA LYS A 37 -6.77 2.25 17.09
C LYS A 37 -6.31 1.88 18.51
N MET A 38 -5.79 0.67 18.67
CA MET A 38 -5.29 0.16 19.95
C MET A 38 -4.15 1.03 20.50
N CYS A 39 -3.20 1.44 19.65
CA CYS A 39 -2.09 2.30 20.05
C CYS A 39 -2.59 3.66 20.57
N HIS A 40 -3.53 4.28 19.88
CA HIS A 40 -4.12 5.56 20.31
C HIS A 40 -4.96 5.43 21.60
N GLU A 41 -5.52 4.26 21.89
CA GLU A 41 -6.22 3.98 23.16
C GLU A 41 -5.24 3.78 24.33
N MET A 42 -4.03 3.28 24.06
CA MET A 42 -3.03 2.95 25.08
C MET A 42 -2.04 4.10 25.37
N THR A 43 -1.77 4.97 24.40
CA THR A 43 -0.73 6.00 24.50
C THR A 43 -0.94 7.15 23.51
N GLU A 44 -0.34 8.30 23.78
CA GLU A 44 -0.26 9.45 22.84
C GLU A 44 0.86 9.29 21.79
N ALA A 45 1.33 8.06 21.56
CA ALA A 45 2.34 7.78 20.54
C ALA A 45 1.78 8.04 19.14
N LYS A 46 2.65 8.50 18.24
CA LYS A 46 2.30 8.72 16.83
C LYS A 46 2.58 7.44 16.04
N ILE A 47 1.55 6.86 15.45
CA ILE A 47 1.60 5.67 14.61
C ILE A 47 0.97 5.95 13.25
N GLY A 48 1.58 5.46 12.18
CA GLY A 48 1.16 5.73 10.81
C GLY A 48 1.52 4.61 9.84
N PRO A 49 0.88 4.55 8.66
CA PRO A 49 1.28 3.65 7.60
C PRO A 49 2.65 4.06 7.05
N ALA A 50 3.48 3.07 6.75
CA ALA A 50 4.68 3.26 5.94
C ALA A 50 4.47 2.63 4.55
N PRO A 51 3.87 3.38 3.60
CA PRO A 51 3.70 2.90 2.24
C PRO A 51 5.07 2.84 1.53
N ASN A 52 5.26 1.82 0.68
CA ASN A 52 6.39 1.77 -0.23
C ASN A 52 6.04 2.55 -1.51
N ILE A 53 6.38 3.83 -1.53
CA ILE A 53 6.04 4.71 -2.66
C ILE A 53 7.17 4.67 -3.69
N ALA A 54 6.86 4.15 -4.87
CA ALA A 54 7.72 4.26 -6.05
C ALA A 54 6.96 4.97 -7.17
N LEU A 55 7.60 5.92 -7.84
CA LEU A 55 6.99 6.65 -8.94
C LEU A 55 7.32 5.95 -10.27
N SER A 56 6.27 5.57 -10.99
CA SER A 56 6.35 5.14 -12.38
C SER A 56 6.11 6.33 -13.29
N TYR A 57 7.03 6.54 -14.23
CA TYR A 57 6.97 7.63 -15.20
C TYR A 57 6.35 7.15 -16.51
N ALA A 58 5.65 8.05 -17.21
CA ALA A 58 5.11 7.77 -18.54
C ALA A 58 6.26 7.51 -19.53
N ALA A 59 6.06 6.53 -20.42
CA ALA A 59 7.04 6.21 -21.46
C ALA A 59 7.16 7.31 -22.52
N SER A 60 6.10 8.08 -22.75
CA SER A 60 6.09 9.23 -23.65
C SER A 60 5.04 10.27 -23.22
N THR A 61 4.92 11.38 -23.97
CA THR A 61 3.92 12.43 -23.73
C THR A 61 2.54 12.11 -24.33
N LYS A 62 2.37 10.91 -24.89
CA LYS A 62 1.07 10.46 -25.38
C LYS A 62 0.09 10.32 -24.20
N PRO A 63 -1.18 10.74 -24.35
CA PRO A 63 -2.17 10.63 -23.28
C PRO A 63 -2.30 9.22 -22.69
N GLU A 64 -2.17 8.19 -23.52
CA GLU A 64 -2.30 6.79 -23.12
C GLU A 64 -1.18 6.36 -22.16
N ASP A 65 0.05 6.81 -22.41
CA ASP A 65 1.21 6.49 -21.57
C ASP A 65 1.14 7.22 -20.22
N VAL A 66 0.57 8.43 -20.19
CA VAL A 66 0.33 9.18 -18.96
C VAL A 66 -0.71 8.48 -18.09
N ILE A 67 -1.83 8.05 -18.69
CA ILE A 67 -2.88 7.30 -17.99
C ILE A 67 -2.35 5.94 -17.51
N ALA A 68 -1.56 5.24 -18.33
CA ALA A 68 -0.95 3.97 -17.95
C ALA A 68 -0.03 4.11 -16.73
N ALA A 69 0.82 5.14 -16.71
CA ALA A 69 1.70 5.43 -15.57
C ALA A 69 0.89 5.77 -14.30
N GLN A 70 -0.16 6.60 -14.42
CA GLN A 70 -1.06 6.94 -13.31
C GLN A 70 -1.77 5.71 -12.73
N ASN A 71 -2.35 4.87 -13.59
CA ASN A 71 -3.01 3.64 -13.17
C ASN A 71 -2.05 2.70 -12.46
N PHE A 72 -0.84 2.54 -13.00
CA PHE A 72 0.17 1.68 -12.40
C PHE A 72 0.63 2.19 -11.02
N ASN A 73 0.79 3.51 -10.87
CA ASN A 73 1.10 4.14 -9.58
C ASN A 73 -0.04 3.92 -8.58
N ALA A 74 -1.29 3.96 -9.01
CA ALA A 74 -2.45 3.69 -8.15
C ALA A 74 -2.58 2.21 -7.75
N TYR A 75 -2.13 1.27 -8.59
CA TYR A 75 -2.12 -0.16 -8.25
C TYR A 75 -0.97 -0.55 -7.32
N ARG A 76 0.13 0.19 -7.34
CA ARG A 76 1.33 -0.09 -6.54
C ARG A 76 1.33 0.57 -5.15
N ASN A 77 0.54 1.62 -4.96
CA ASN A 77 0.48 2.41 -3.72
C ASN A 77 -0.83 2.18 -2.98
#